data_AF-A0A165EEI2-F1
#
_entry.id   AF-A0A165EEI2-F1
#
_cell.length_a   1.000
_cell.length_b   1.000
_cell.length_c   1.000
_cell.angle_alpha   90.00
_cell.angle_beta   90.00
_cell.angle_gamma   90.00
#
_symmetry.space_group_name_H-M   'P 1'
#
loop_
_entity.id
_entity.type
_entity.pdbx_description
1 polymer ?
#
loop_
_entity_poly.entity_id
_entity_poly.type
_entity_poly.pdbx_seq_one_letter_code
_entity_poly.pdbx_strand_id
1 'polypeptide(L)'
;SDVKKLEANGSNWLVFHLRFVKAVKAKSKWGHFDGSKARPVAADTNAPTVGEVAAMAKWDEDEAVASQMLASRLPDSVLIKLERLGTVAAQWAALVSDFTYRSAVTSANL
;
A
#
# COMPACT_ATOMS: atom_id res chain seq x y z
N SER A 1 -10.80 -0.79 14.40
CA SER A 1 -10.17 -2.09 14.07
C SER A 1 -8.66 -1.89 14.15
N ASP A 2 -8.01 -2.52 15.11
CA ASP A 2 -6.58 -2.30 15.38
C ASP A 2 -5.74 -3.35 14.64
N VAL A 3 -5.16 -2.94 13.51
CA VAL A 3 -4.22 -3.78 12.75
C VAL A 3 -2.89 -3.72 13.49
N LYS A 4 -2.44 -4.83 14.09
CA LYS A 4 -1.12 -4.87 14.73
C LYS A 4 -0.03 -4.52 13.70
N LYS A 5 1.06 -3.91 14.15
CA LYS A 5 2.23 -3.69 13.29
C LYS A 5 2.77 -5.02 12.77
N LEU A 6 3.31 -5.03 11.56
CA LEU A 6 4.04 -6.17 11.02
C LEU A 6 5.30 -6.40 11.86
N GLU A 7 5.57 -7.64 12.24
CA GLU A 7 6.82 -7.99 12.90
C GLU A 7 7.96 -8.04 11.88
N ALA A 8 9.14 -7.53 12.22
CA ALA A 8 10.28 -7.48 11.30
C ALA A 8 10.73 -8.86 10.81
N ASN A 9 10.50 -9.91 11.59
CA ASN A 9 10.77 -11.30 11.22
C ASN A 9 9.64 -11.95 10.41
N GLY A 10 8.52 -11.26 10.20
CA GLY A 10 7.38 -11.75 9.42
C GLY A 10 6.51 -12.79 10.12
N SER A 11 6.74 -13.06 11.41
CA SER A 11 6.01 -14.08 12.17
C SER A 11 4.49 -13.88 12.19
N ASN A 12 4.02 -12.63 12.11
CA ASN A 12 2.60 -12.31 12.06
C ASN A 12 2.06 -11.99 10.65
N TRP A 13 2.83 -12.27 9.58
CA TRP A 13 2.52 -11.83 8.21
C TRP A 13 1.11 -12.17 7.76
N LEU A 14 0.68 -13.43 7.87
CA LEU A 14 -0.64 -13.86 7.39
C LEU A 14 -1.78 -13.09 8.07
N VAL A 15 -1.69 -12.93 9.40
CA VAL A 15 -2.71 -12.21 10.18
C VAL A 15 -2.65 -10.71 9.90
N PHE A 16 -1.46 -10.15 9.78
CA PHE A 16 -1.24 -8.76 9.37
C PHE A 16 -1.90 -8.49 8.03
N HIS A 17 -1.57 -9.27 6.99
CA HIS A 17 -2.07 -9.12 5.64
C HIS A 17 -3.61 -9.15 5.61
N LEU A 18 -4.23 -10.17 6.20
CA LEU A 18 -5.69 -10.30 6.24
C LEU A 18 -6.38 -9.12 6.94
N ARG A 19 -5.84 -8.66 8.08
CA ARG A 19 -6.42 -7.54 8.84
C ARG A 19 -6.21 -6.21 8.13
N PHE A 20 -5.03 -6.00 7.58
CA PHE A 20 -4.65 -4.78 6.87
C PHE A 20 -5.53 -4.58 5.63
N VAL A 21 -5.68 -5.62 4.78
CA VAL A 21 -6.57 -5.59 3.61
C VAL A 21 -8.00 -5.22 4.02
N LYS A 22 -8.54 -5.84 5.09
CA LYS A 22 -9.89 -5.50 5.60
C LYS A 22 -9.99 -4.04 6.06
N ALA A 23 -8.98 -3.54 6.77
CA ALA A 23 -8.97 -2.16 7.27
C ALA A 23 -8.89 -1.13 6.13
N VAL A 24 -8.09 -1.40 5.10
CA VAL A 24 -7.98 -0.56 3.90
C VAL A 24 -9.27 -0.55 3.10
N LYS A 25 -9.90 -1.73 2.90
CA LYS A 25 -11.20 -1.84 2.23
C LYS A 25 -12.30 -1.08 2.98
N ALA A 26 -12.33 -1.16 4.31
CA ALA A 26 -13.28 -0.41 5.13
C ALA A 26 -13.12 1.13 5.03
N LYS A 27 -11.96 1.61 4.56
CA LYS A 27 -11.67 3.03 4.33
C LYS A 27 -11.74 3.43 2.85
N SER A 28 -12.21 2.52 1.98
CA SER A 28 -12.30 2.74 0.52
C SER A 28 -10.98 3.13 -0.15
N LYS A 29 -9.84 2.68 0.39
CA LYS A 29 -8.51 2.97 -0.16
C LYS A 29 -7.89 1.80 -0.94
N TRP A 30 -8.56 0.66 -1.01
CA TRP A 30 -7.99 -0.57 -1.56
C TRP A 30 -7.51 -0.43 -3.02
N GLY A 31 -8.20 0.38 -3.82
CA GLY A 31 -7.81 0.66 -5.21
C GLY A 31 -6.40 1.23 -5.37
N HIS A 32 -5.85 1.90 -4.35
CA HIS A 32 -4.48 2.41 -4.34
C HIS A 32 -3.44 1.32 -4.02
N PHE A 33 -3.84 0.26 -3.32
CA PHE A 33 -2.96 -0.86 -2.95
C PHE A 33 -2.89 -1.94 -4.02
N ASP A 34 -4.02 -2.25 -4.66
CA ASP A 34 -4.06 -3.23 -5.76
C ASP A 34 -3.79 -2.62 -7.14
N GLY A 35 -3.63 -1.30 -7.21
CA GLY A 35 -3.37 -0.56 -8.45
C GLY A 35 -4.57 -0.43 -9.38
N SER A 36 -5.76 -0.91 -8.99
CA SER A 36 -6.98 -0.78 -9.81
C SER A 36 -7.44 0.67 -9.98
N LYS A 37 -7.06 1.55 -9.06
CA LYS A 37 -7.34 2.99 -9.14
C LYS A 37 -6.09 3.74 -9.60
N ALA A 38 -5.87 3.75 -10.91
CA ALA A 38 -4.80 4.54 -11.52
C ALA A 38 -5.00 6.05 -11.29
N ARG A 39 -3.90 6.79 -11.22
CA ARG A 39 -3.93 8.25 -11.14
C ARG A 39 -4.55 8.82 -12.42
N PRO A 40 -5.56 9.71 -12.33
CA PRO A 40 -6.11 10.38 -13.50
C PRO A 40 -5.03 11.16 -14.25
N VAL A 41 -5.20 11.24 -15.57
CA VAL A 41 -4.35 12.05 -16.46
C VAL A 41 -5.28 12.95 -17.25
N ALA A 42 -4.87 14.20 -17.46
CA ALA A 42 -5.63 15.13 -18.29
C ALA A 42 -5.65 14.66 -19.75
N ALA A 43 -6.79 14.84 -20.42
CA ALA A 43 -6.94 14.52 -21.84
C ALA A 43 -6.01 15.39 -22.71
N ASP A 44 -5.86 16.67 -22.34
CA ASP A 44 -4.83 17.56 -22.87
C ASP A 44 -3.91 18.02 -21.74
N THR A 45 -2.63 17.63 -21.82
CA THR A 45 -1.62 17.98 -20.83
C THR A 45 -1.27 19.47 -20.79
N ASN A 46 -1.53 20.21 -21.87
CA ASN A 46 -1.27 21.65 -21.93
C ASN A 46 -2.45 22.50 -21.47
N ALA A 47 -3.65 21.91 -21.40
CA ALA A 47 -4.88 22.60 -21.03
C ALA A 47 -5.80 21.72 -20.17
N PRO A 48 -5.34 21.28 -18.98
CA PRO A 48 -6.17 20.46 -18.10
C PRO A 48 -7.39 21.25 -17.61
N THR A 49 -8.55 20.61 -17.61
CA THR A 49 -9.78 21.19 -17.07
C THR A 49 -9.73 21.26 -15.54
N VAL A 50 -10.51 22.16 -14.94
CA VAL A 50 -10.65 22.25 -13.48
C VAL A 50 -11.08 20.92 -12.86
N GLY A 51 -11.95 20.17 -13.54
CA GLY A 51 -12.42 18.86 -13.09
C GLY A 51 -11.30 17.81 -13.07
N GLU A 52 -10.43 17.78 -14.08
CA GLU A 52 -9.29 16.85 -14.13
C GLU A 52 -8.26 17.18 -13.06
N VAL A 53 -7.93 18.46 -12.87
CA VAL A 53 -7.01 18.90 -11.81
C VAL A 53 -7.55 18.51 -10.43
N ALA A 54 -8.85 18.73 -10.18
CA ALA A 54 -9.48 18.34 -8.92
C ALA A 54 -9.46 16.81 -8.72
N ALA A 55 -9.69 16.02 -9.77
CA ALA A 55 -9.63 14.56 -9.70
C ALA A 55 -8.19 14.05 -9.42
N MET A 56 -7.19 14.65 -10.05
CA MET A 56 -5.76 14.35 -9.80
C MET A 56 -5.39 14.69 -8.35
N ALA A 57 -5.73 15.88 -7.87
CA ALA A 57 -5.45 16.31 -6.51
C ALA A 57 -6.13 15.41 -5.48
N LYS A 58 -7.39 15.01 -5.71
CA LYS A 58 -8.11 14.07 -4.85
C LYS A 58 -7.43 12.69 -4.83
N TRP A 59 -6.94 12.23 -5.98
CA TRP A 59 -6.20 10.98 -6.07
C TRP A 59 -4.88 11.06 -5.29
N ASP A 60 -4.12 12.15 -5.44
CA ASP A 60 -2.84 12.36 -4.75
C ASP A 60 -3.03 12.42 -3.22
N GLU A 61 -4.09 13.08 -2.75
CA GLU A 61 -4.47 13.08 -1.34
C GLU A 61 -4.82 11.66 -0.83
N ASP A 62 -5.58 10.90 -1.60
CA ASP A 62 -5.95 9.54 -1.26
C ASP A 62 -4.74 8.58 -1.23
N GLU A 63 -3.80 8.77 -2.16
CA GLU A 63 -2.53 8.04 -2.22
C GLU A 63 -1.68 8.33 -0.99
N ALA A 64 -1.58 9.61 -0.58
CA ALA A 64 -0.85 9.99 0.62
C ALA A 64 -1.45 9.37 1.90
N VAL A 65 -2.78 9.35 2.01
CA VAL A 65 -3.48 8.69 3.13
C VAL A 65 -3.22 7.17 3.11
N ALA A 66 -3.29 6.54 1.93
CA ALA A 66 -3.01 5.13 1.78
C ALA A 66 -1.55 4.79 2.17
N SER A 67 -0.60 5.63 1.76
CA SER A 67 0.81 5.49 2.12
C SER A 67 1.02 5.59 3.63
N GLN A 68 0.45 6.62 4.28
CA GLN A 68 0.52 6.78 5.73
C GLN A 68 -0.10 5.58 6.47
N MET A 69 -1.21 5.02 5.97
CA MET A 69 -1.82 3.83 6.54
C MET A 69 -0.86 2.64 6.53
N LEU A 70 -0.14 2.43 5.42
CA LEU A 70 0.87 1.40 5.29
C LEU A 70 2.03 1.66 6.24
N ALA A 71 2.66 2.85 6.14
CA ALA A 71 3.81 3.23 6.92
C ALA A 71 3.59 3.09 8.44
N SER A 72 2.40 3.49 8.94
CA SER A 72 2.06 3.40 10.37
C SER A 72 2.08 1.97 10.93
N ARG A 73 2.05 0.96 10.06
CA ARG A 73 1.97 -0.46 10.44
C ARG A 73 3.22 -1.26 10.08
N LEU A 74 4.27 -0.62 9.58
CA LEU A 74 5.53 -1.27 9.23
C LEU A 74 6.62 -1.03 10.29
N PRO A 75 7.58 -1.96 10.44
CA PRO A 75 8.86 -1.68 11.06
C PRO A 75 9.69 -0.70 10.22
N ASP A 76 10.50 0.13 10.88
CA ASP A 76 11.34 1.15 10.22
C ASP A 76 12.25 0.55 9.14
N SER A 77 12.81 -0.63 9.38
CA SER A 77 13.69 -1.32 8.43
C SER A 77 12.98 -1.76 7.15
N VAL A 78 11.67 -2.03 7.21
CA VAL A 78 10.84 -2.34 6.05
C VAL A 78 10.39 -1.06 5.37
N LEU A 79 9.97 -0.07 6.16
CA LEU A 79 9.54 1.24 5.67
C LEU A 79 10.62 1.89 4.78
N ILE A 80 11.86 1.98 5.28
CA ILE A 80 12.98 2.59 4.54
C ILE A 80 13.22 1.93 3.16
N LYS A 81 12.97 0.62 3.04
CA LYS A 81 13.10 -0.09 1.76
C LYS A 81 11.96 0.25 0.81
N LEU A 82 10.73 0.34 1.33
CA LEU A 82 9.53 0.59 0.55
C LEU A 82 9.39 2.06 0.14
N GLU A 83 9.85 3.02 0.94
CA GLU A 83 9.81 4.46 0.60
C GLU A 83 10.55 4.81 -0.69
N ARG A 84 11.45 3.93 -1.16
CA ARG A 84 12.12 4.08 -2.46
C ARG A 84 11.18 3.80 -3.66
N LEU A 85 10.00 3.25 -3.40
CA LEU A 85 9.00 2.90 -4.41
C LEU A 85 7.95 4.02 -4.47
N GLY A 86 7.70 4.51 -5.69
CA GLY A 86 6.94 5.76 -5.89
C GLY A 86 5.42 5.68 -5.66
N THR A 87 4.83 4.48 -5.56
CA THR A 87 3.38 4.32 -5.33
C THR A 87 3.10 3.29 -4.25
N VAL A 88 1.98 3.46 -3.55
CA VAL A 88 1.49 2.52 -2.53
C VAL A 88 1.27 1.14 -3.13
N ALA A 89 0.81 1.05 -4.38
CA ALA A 89 0.69 -0.21 -5.09
C ALA A 89 2.03 -0.94 -5.24
N ALA A 90 3.09 -0.22 -5.63
CA ALA A 90 4.44 -0.79 -5.75
C ALA A 90 4.98 -1.21 -4.38
N GLN A 91 4.78 -0.37 -3.35
CA GLN A 91 5.16 -0.68 -1.97
C GLN A 91 4.46 -1.95 -1.46
N TRP A 92 3.15 -2.04 -1.69
CA TRP A 92 2.34 -3.18 -1.28
C TRP A 92 2.74 -4.47 -1.99
N ALA A 93 2.93 -4.43 -3.32
CA ALA A 93 3.37 -5.58 -4.09
C ALA A 93 4.74 -6.10 -3.62
N ALA A 94 5.70 -5.20 -3.38
CA ALA A 94 7.01 -5.55 -2.85
C ALA A 94 6.92 -6.19 -1.45
N LEU A 95 6.09 -5.63 -0.57
CA LEU A 95 5.85 -6.15 0.77
C LEU A 95 5.26 -7.57 0.72
N VAL A 96 4.22 -7.77 -0.10
CA VAL A 96 3.56 -9.07 -0.28
C VAL A 96 4.55 -10.11 -0.78
N SER A 97 5.40 -9.76 -1.75
CA SER A 97 6.42 -10.65 -2.29
C SER A 97 7.44 -11.08 -1.22
N ASP A 98 8.05 -10.13 -0.50
CA ASP A 98 9.08 -10.41 0.51
C ASP A 98 8.56 -11.29 1.65
N PHE A 99 7.39 -10.95 2.21
CA PHE A 99 6.89 -11.64 3.40
C PHE A 99 6.13 -12.94 3.09
N THR A 100 5.54 -13.08 1.89
CA THR A 100 4.98 -14.36 1.46
C THR A 100 6.09 -15.37 1.19
N TYR A 101 7.17 -14.96 0.52
CA TYR A 101 8.35 -15.81 0.31
C TYR A 101 8.94 -16.29 1.65
N ARG A 102 9.17 -15.37 2.60
CA ARG A 102 9.68 -15.72 3.94
C ARG A 102 8.80 -16.72 4.67
N SER A 103 7.47 -16.54 4.61
CA SER A 103 6.52 -17.44 5.28
C SER A 103 6.50 -18.85 4.66
N ALA A 104 6.67 -18.95 3.35
CA ALA A 104 6.76 -20.22 2.64
C ALA A 104 8.06 -20.97 2.99
N VAL A 105 9.20 -20.28 2.99
CA VAL A 105 10.50 -20.86 3.38
C VAL A 105 10.51 -21.31 4.84
N THR A 106 9.89 -20.54 5.74
CA THR A 106 9.85 -20.89 7.18
C THR A 106 9.00 -22.14 7.42
N SER A 107 7.86 -22.26 6.73
CA SER A 107 6.98 -23.43 6.83
C SER A 107 7.59 -24.70 6.21
N ALA A 108 8.50 -24.56 5.24
CA ALA A 108 9.15 -25.69 4.57
C ALA A 108 10.36 -26.25 5.35
N ASN A 109 10.87 -25.53 6.36
CA ASN A 109 12.01 -25.93 7.19
C ASN A 109 11.60 -26.48 8.57
N LEU A 110 10.30 -26.79 8.76
CA LEU A 110 9.71 -27.43 9.94
C LEU A 110 9.28 -28.85 9.58
#